data_AF-A0A8T5Y477-F1
#
_entry.id   AF-A0A8T5Y477-F1
#
_cell.length_a   1.000
_cell.length_b   1.000
_cell.length_c   1.000
_cell.angle_alpha   90.00
_cell.angle_beta   90.00
_cell.angle_gamma   90.00
#
_symmetry.space_group_name_H-M   'P 1'
#
loop_
_entity.id
_entity.type
_entity.pdbx_description
1 polymer ?
#
loop_
_entity_poly.entity_id
_entity_poly.type
_entity_poly.pdbx_seq_one_letter_code
_entity_poly.pdbx_strand_id
1 'polypeptide(L)'
;MEFNDFFNLMKPVLGKERANAKLLRNLIAMITKTDSDVDPSQDQSDDTLKSYANGKRPLSPEYARGIIAEIEFQNFVDSVNSNDEVVIERLSDDFKKYDPTVTPDIVGTIAGKLFLDILYKAAGENTDMQKSLVPSKYYLRHRYGNQLLVENKGNCPFKGCGKPLLLSNNEATQAYFDVIMIDSKSGEHSENLIALCPECAAKYLLSHTEEDQIELQDLKISMYEHLLAQKSLTDIKVEEAISEVLEVLYVTDPNEITKLNYEPQSVRDKIYKNNYLLLRTNIFNVTQYYPFIETQFKSLSREKKMNYNVLSSQIRLAYVTALEKTSVQDEIYNSLVEWLMGITNKSRVACEIVISFFVQKCEVFDAPSKQTV
;
A
#
# COMPACT_ATOMS: atom_id res chain seq x y z
N MET A 1 6.33 -28.39 -14.45
CA MET A 1 6.63 -28.08 -15.87
C MET A 1 8.02 -28.60 -16.18
N GLU A 2 8.25 -29.16 -17.36
CA GLU A 2 9.60 -29.57 -17.79
C GLU A 2 10.34 -28.42 -18.50
N PHE A 3 11.67 -28.46 -18.53
CA PHE A 3 12.50 -27.35 -19.04
C PHE A 3 12.20 -26.98 -20.50
N ASN A 4 12.00 -27.97 -21.37
CA ASN A 4 11.71 -27.75 -22.78
C ASN A 4 10.36 -27.04 -22.98
N ASP A 5 9.36 -27.36 -22.16
CA ASP A 5 8.05 -26.74 -22.22
C ASP A 5 8.15 -25.26 -21.82
N PHE A 6 8.83 -25.01 -20.69
CA PHE A 6 9.13 -23.65 -20.24
C PHE A 6 9.88 -22.84 -21.29
N PHE A 7 10.96 -23.40 -21.86
CA PHE A 7 11.74 -22.74 -22.89
C PHE A 7 10.90 -22.37 -24.12
N ASN A 8 9.99 -23.25 -24.54
CA ASN A 8 9.10 -22.97 -25.67
C ASN A 8 8.10 -21.84 -25.38
N LEU A 9 7.58 -21.73 -24.16
CA LEU A 9 6.73 -20.61 -23.73
C LEU A 9 7.49 -19.29 -23.74
N MET A 10 8.76 -19.30 -23.35
CA MET A 10 9.58 -18.10 -23.23
C MET A 10 10.07 -17.54 -24.58
N LYS A 11 10.09 -18.34 -25.66
CA LYS A 11 10.61 -17.92 -26.97
C LYS A 11 10.21 -16.51 -27.46
N PRO A 12 8.95 -16.05 -27.29
CA PRO A 12 8.54 -14.72 -27.72
C PRO A 12 9.36 -13.57 -27.10
N VAL A 13 9.93 -13.77 -25.91
CA VAL A 13 10.68 -12.75 -25.15
C VAL A 13 12.21 -12.97 -25.16
N LEU A 14 12.70 -13.98 -25.89
CA LEU A 14 14.14 -14.31 -25.97
C LEU A 14 14.87 -13.63 -27.14
N GLY A 15 14.20 -12.73 -27.86
CA GLY A 15 14.75 -12.02 -29.02
C GLY A 15 14.46 -12.71 -30.36
N LYS A 16 15.10 -12.22 -31.43
CA LYS A 16 14.78 -12.57 -32.84
C LYS A 16 15.63 -13.71 -33.43
N GLU A 17 16.45 -14.35 -32.62
CA GLU A 17 17.36 -15.40 -33.08
C GLU A 17 16.61 -16.66 -33.50
N ARG A 18 17.05 -17.32 -34.59
CA ARG A 18 16.38 -18.53 -35.11
C ARG A 18 16.91 -19.82 -34.47
N ALA A 19 18.13 -19.80 -33.94
CA ALA A 19 18.78 -20.98 -33.40
C ALA A 19 18.41 -21.17 -31.93
N ASN A 20 17.87 -22.34 -31.58
CA ASN A 20 17.52 -22.68 -30.19
C ASN A 20 18.70 -22.55 -29.23
N ALA A 21 19.94 -22.84 -29.67
CA ALA A 21 21.13 -22.63 -28.85
C ALA A 21 21.29 -21.17 -28.43
N LYS A 22 21.14 -20.22 -29.37
CA LYS A 22 21.28 -18.79 -29.09
C LYS A 22 20.14 -18.27 -28.22
N LEU A 23 18.89 -18.66 -28.50
CA LEU A 23 17.75 -18.30 -27.67
C LEU A 23 17.92 -18.81 -26.24
N LEU A 24 18.47 -20.02 -26.07
CA LEU A 24 18.75 -20.56 -24.75
C LEU A 24 19.84 -19.76 -24.03
N ARG A 25 20.89 -19.31 -24.72
CA ARG A 25 21.87 -18.39 -24.10
C ARG A 25 21.22 -17.10 -23.63
N ASN A 26 20.32 -16.52 -24.43
CA ASN A 26 19.59 -15.32 -24.03
C ASN A 26 18.74 -15.59 -22.78
N LEU A 27 18.06 -16.75 -22.71
CA LEU A 27 17.28 -17.11 -21.52
C LEU A 27 18.17 -17.23 -20.27
N ILE A 28 19.37 -17.81 -20.39
CA ILE A 28 20.30 -17.90 -19.25
C ILE A 28 20.81 -16.49 -18.89
N ALA A 29 21.23 -15.70 -19.87
CA ALA A 29 21.72 -14.34 -19.65
C ALA A 29 20.67 -13.43 -19.01
N MET A 30 19.37 -13.64 -19.27
CA MET A 30 18.29 -12.90 -18.60
C MET A 30 18.24 -13.17 -17.10
N ILE A 31 18.61 -14.36 -16.63
CA ILE A 31 18.53 -14.73 -15.20
C ILE A 31 19.88 -14.67 -14.48
N THR A 32 21.00 -14.49 -15.17
CA THR A 32 22.34 -14.44 -14.55
C THR A 32 22.91 -13.02 -14.53
N LYS A 33 23.83 -12.76 -13.60
CA LYS A 33 24.63 -11.53 -13.57
C LYS A 33 25.51 -11.42 -14.83
N THR A 34 25.74 -10.21 -15.30
CA THR A 34 26.60 -9.93 -16.48
C THR A 34 28.07 -9.72 -16.14
N ASP A 35 28.40 -9.52 -14.86
CA ASP A 35 29.70 -9.01 -14.41
C ASP A 35 30.53 -10.08 -13.65
N SER A 36 30.10 -11.34 -13.65
CA SER A 36 30.83 -12.45 -13.04
C SER A 36 31.95 -12.97 -13.96
N ASP A 37 33.06 -13.44 -13.37
CA ASP A 37 34.16 -14.07 -14.11
C ASP A 37 33.75 -15.38 -14.83
N VAL A 38 32.60 -15.94 -14.46
CA VAL A 38 31.97 -17.12 -15.06
C VAL A 38 30.61 -16.70 -15.62
N ASP A 39 30.39 -16.92 -16.92
CA ASP A 39 29.11 -16.66 -17.60
C ASP A 39 28.44 -17.99 -17.95
N PRO A 40 27.45 -18.45 -17.16
CA PRO A 40 26.73 -19.69 -17.42
C PRO A 40 26.06 -19.72 -18.80
N SER A 41 25.79 -18.57 -19.43
CA SER A 41 25.23 -18.54 -20.79
C SER A 41 26.22 -19.05 -21.86
N GLN A 42 27.52 -19.02 -21.58
CA GLN A 42 28.59 -19.45 -22.50
C GLN A 42 29.19 -20.81 -22.15
N ASP A 43 28.88 -21.37 -20.97
CA ASP A 43 29.48 -22.61 -20.44
C ASP A 43 29.17 -23.88 -21.26
N GLN A 44 28.24 -23.81 -22.20
CA GLN A 44 27.68 -24.96 -22.90
C GLN A 44 27.80 -24.82 -24.42
N SER A 45 28.16 -25.92 -25.09
CA SER A 45 28.25 -25.95 -26.55
C SER A 45 26.88 -25.87 -27.23
N ASP A 46 26.83 -25.40 -28.47
CA ASP A 46 25.59 -25.24 -29.23
C ASP A 46 24.75 -26.53 -29.32
N ASP A 47 25.40 -27.67 -29.52
CA ASP A 47 24.69 -28.96 -29.67
C ASP A 47 24.12 -29.46 -28.35
N THR A 48 24.82 -29.15 -27.27
CA THR A 48 24.42 -29.38 -25.88
C THR A 48 23.19 -28.52 -25.54
N LEU A 49 23.23 -27.23 -25.84
CA LEU A 49 22.11 -26.29 -25.63
C LEU A 49 20.88 -26.65 -26.49
N LYS A 50 21.09 -27.02 -27.77
CA LYS A 50 20.00 -27.53 -28.62
C LYS A 50 19.36 -28.78 -28.01
N SER A 51 20.15 -29.65 -27.40
CA SER A 51 19.64 -30.89 -26.79
C SER A 51 18.77 -30.59 -25.57
N TYR A 52 19.13 -29.60 -24.75
CA TYR A 52 18.29 -29.12 -23.65
C TYR A 52 17.00 -28.46 -24.16
N ALA A 53 17.12 -27.51 -25.08
CA ALA A 53 16.00 -26.75 -25.64
C ALA A 53 14.94 -27.64 -26.33
N ASN A 54 15.38 -28.73 -26.96
CA ASN A 54 14.50 -29.68 -27.64
C ASN A 54 13.99 -30.81 -26.73
N GLY A 55 14.35 -30.81 -25.44
CA GLY A 55 13.96 -31.87 -24.50
C GLY A 55 14.58 -33.24 -24.79
N LYS A 56 15.63 -33.30 -25.62
CA LYS A 56 16.36 -34.57 -25.89
C LYS A 56 17.13 -35.06 -24.67
N ARG A 57 17.50 -34.13 -23.78
CA ARG A 57 18.13 -34.41 -22.49
C ARG A 57 17.75 -33.33 -21.48
N PRO A 58 17.61 -33.66 -20.19
CA PRO A 58 17.40 -32.67 -19.14
C PRO A 58 18.66 -31.82 -18.92
N LEU A 59 18.52 -30.67 -18.26
CA LEU A 59 19.67 -29.88 -17.78
C LEU A 59 20.55 -30.77 -16.87
N SER A 60 21.87 -30.69 -17.04
CA SER A 60 22.77 -31.42 -16.14
C SER A 60 22.79 -30.75 -14.75
N PRO A 61 22.92 -31.52 -13.67
CA PRO A 61 22.97 -30.96 -12.32
C PRO A 61 24.09 -29.93 -12.13
N GLU A 62 25.26 -30.15 -12.72
CA GLU A 62 26.39 -29.22 -12.65
C GLU A 62 26.06 -27.88 -13.32
N TYR A 63 25.37 -27.93 -14.45
CA TYR A 63 25.02 -26.73 -15.21
C TYR A 63 23.92 -25.94 -14.51
N ALA A 64 22.92 -26.64 -13.97
CA ALA A 64 21.87 -26.01 -13.16
C ALA A 64 22.46 -25.31 -11.92
N ARG A 65 23.40 -25.96 -11.21
CA ARG A 65 24.10 -25.34 -10.06
C ARG A 65 24.94 -24.12 -10.47
N GLY A 66 25.61 -24.17 -11.63
CA GLY A 66 26.34 -23.02 -12.18
C GLY A 66 25.45 -21.82 -12.46
N ILE A 67 24.27 -22.05 -13.07
CA ILE A 67 23.27 -20.99 -13.28
C ILE A 67 22.77 -20.45 -11.93
N ILE A 68 22.46 -21.33 -10.98
CA ILE A 68 21.93 -20.96 -9.67
C ILE A 68 22.88 -20.02 -8.91
N ALA A 69 24.18 -20.27 -8.99
CA ALA A 69 25.20 -19.47 -8.32
C ALA A 69 25.21 -18.00 -8.77
N GLU A 70 24.80 -17.74 -10.02
CA GLU A 70 24.87 -16.42 -10.65
C GLU A 70 23.51 -15.75 -10.82
N ILE A 71 22.43 -16.23 -10.17
CA ILE A 71 21.08 -15.69 -10.36
C ILE A 71 20.98 -14.19 -10.01
N GLU A 72 20.36 -13.44 -10.92
CA GLU A 72 19.83 -12.10 -10.72
C GLU A 72 18.36 -12.06 -11.16
N PHE A 73 17.47 -12.45 -10.24
CA PHE A 73 16.05 -12.62 -10.53
C PHE A 73 15.35 -11.37 -11.07
N GLN A 74 15.76 -10.18 -10.62
CA GLN A 74 15.12 -8.93 -11.05
C GLN A 74 15.44 -8.63 -12.51
N ASN A 75 16.68 -8.89 -12.97
CA ASN A 75 17.04 -8.73 -14.38
C ASN A 75 16.15 -9.60 -15.26
N PHE A 76 15.81 -10.80 -14.80
CA PHE A 76 14.91 -11.69 -15.53
C PHE A 76 13.52 -11.07 -15.67
N VAL A 77 12.94 -10.61 -14.55
CA VAL A 77 11.60 -10.00 -14.53
C VAL A 77 11.57 -8.75 -15.42
N ASP A 78 12.57 -7.87 -15.30
CA ASP A 78 12.66 -6.63 -16.09
C ASP A 78 12.88 -6.93 -17.58
N SER A 79 13.70 -7.94 -17.90
CA SER A 79 13.92 -8.38 -19.28
C SER A 79 12.67 -8.97 -19.91
N VAL A 80 11.83 -9.68 -19.14
CA VAL A 80 10.53 -10.13 -19.63
C VAL A 80 9.62 -8.92 -19.83
N ASN A 81 9.42 -8.11 -18.78
CA ASN A 81 8.43 -7.02 -18.75
C ASN A 81 8.77 -5.83 -19.66
N SER A 82 10.00 -5.74 -20.17
CA SER A 82 10.40 -4.72 -21.16
C SER A 82 10.00 -5.04 -22.60
N ASN A 83 9.38 -6.19 -22.85
CA ASN A 83 8.81 -6.52 -24.17
C ASN A 83 7.50 -5.75 -24.42
N ASP A 84 7.10 -5.65 -25.68
CA ASP A 84 5.86 -4.99 -26.08
C ASP A 84 4.63 -5.59 -25.39
N GLU A 85 3.65 -4.76 -25.03
CA GLU A 85 2.44 -5.12 -24.28
C GLU A 85 1.70 -6.33 -24.89
N VAL A 86 1.56 -6.37 -26.22
CA VAL A 86 0.93 -7.47 -26.96
C VAL A 86 1.68 -8.81 -26.76
N VAL A 87 3.01 -8.77 -26.61
CA VAL A 87 3.82 -9.97 -26.33
C VAL A 87 3.59 -10.43 -24.90
N ILE A 88 3.53 -9.50 -23.94
CA ILE A 88 3.29 -9.78 -22.52
C ILE A 88 1.88 -10.36 -22.30
N GLU A 89 0.85 -9.81 -22.96
CA GLU A 89 -0.52 -10.33 -22.88
C GLU A 89 -0.60 -11.78 -23.36
N ARG A 90 0.00 -12.07 -24.51
CA ARG A 90 0.05 -13.43 -25.07
C ARG A 90 0.82 -14.39 -24.16
N LEU A 91 1.97 -13.94 -23.64
CA LEU A 91 2.77 -14.72 -22.70
C LEU A 91 1.95 -15.04 -21.44
N SER A 92 1.25 -14.04 -20.90
CA SER A 92 0.35 -14.20 -19.75
C SER A 92 -0.73 -15.25 -20.03
N ASP A 93 -1.41 -15.18 -21.16
CA ASP A 93 -2.44 -16.15 -21.55
C ASP A 93 -1.90 -17.58 -21.72
N ASP A 94 -0.67 -17.71 -22.21
CA ASP A 94 -0.02 -19.01 -22.31
C ASP A 94 0.35 -19.59 -20.94
N PHE A 95 0.79 -18.76 -20.00
CA PHE A 95 1.09 -19.18 -18.63
C PHE A 95 -0.17 -19.44 -17.77
N LYS A 96 -1.34 -18.87 -18.11
CA LYS A 96 -2.63 -19.16 -17.43
C LYS A 96 -3.00 -20.65 -17.42
N LYS A 97 -2.50 -21.43 -18.39
CA LYS A 97 -2.68 -22.88 -18.45
C LYS A 97 -2.01 -23.61 -17.29
N TYR A 98 -1.02 -22.99 -16.65
CA TYR A 98 -0.23 -23.54 -15.55
C TYR A 98 -0.52 -22.85 -14.23
N ASP A 99 -0.86 -21.56 -14.25
CA ASP A 99 -1.29 -20.78 -13.09
C ASP A 99 -2.42 -19.82 -13.49
N PRO A 100 -3.68 -20.08 -13.09
CA PRO A 100 -4.82 -19.23 -13.44
C PRO A 100 -4.74 -17.79 -12.93
N THR A 101 -3.85 -17.51 -11.97
CA THR A 101 -3.70 -16.17 -11.38
C THR A 101 -2.85 -15.23 -12.22
N VAL A 102 -2.19 -15.74 -13.27
CA VAL A 102 -1.28 -14.98 -14.14
C VAL A 102 -2.01 -13.83 -14.84
N THR A 103 -1.44 -12.64 -14.70
CA THR A 103 -1.80 -11.40 -15.41
C THR A 103 -0.56 -10.83 -16.12
N PRO A 104 -0.72 -9.90 -17.09
CA PRO A 104 0.40 -9.20 -17.71
C PRO A 104 1.36 -8.56 -16.69
N ASP A 105 0.84 -8.05 -15.57
CA ASP A 105 1.64 -7.38 -14.53
C ASP A 105 2.53 -8.35 -13.74
N ILE A 106 2.17 -9.63 -13.67
CA ILE A 106 2.87 -10.63 -12.83
C ILE A 106 3.53 -11.75 -13.64
N VAL A 107 3.34 -11.81 -14.97
CA VAL A 107 3.82 -12.93 -15.80
C VAL A 107 5.34 -13.10 -15.74
N GLY A 108 6.13 -12.01 -15.79
CA GLY A 108 7.59 -12.10 -15.70
C GLY A 108 8.05 -12.70 -14.37
N THR A 109 7.33 -12.40 -13.29
CA THR A 109 7.60 -12.96 -11.97
C THR A 109 7.24 -14.45 -11.88
N ILE A 110 6.08 -14.84 -12.40
CA ILE A 110 5.64 -16.25 -12.41
C ILE A 110 6.56 -17.10 -13.28
N ALA A 111 6.91 -16.61 -14.48
CA ALA A 111 7.86 -17.26 -15.36
C ALA A 111 9.23 -17.45 -14.69
N GLY A 112 9.72 -16.43 -13.98
CA GLY A 112 10.99 -16.51 -13.25
C GLY A 112 10.95 -17.57 -12.16
N LYS A 113 9.88 -17.63 -11.36
CA LYS A 113 9.72 -18.65 -10.30
C LYS A 113 9.69 -20.06 -10.86
N LEU A 114 8.93 -20.28 -11.93
CA LEU A 114 8.88 -21.57 -12.61
C LEU A 114 10.25 -21.97 -13.16
N PHE A 115 11.03 -21.01 -13.67
CA PHE A 115 12.37 -21.30 -14.13
C PHE A 115 13.30 -21.73 -12.99
N LEU A 116 13.25 -21.01 -11.86
CA LEU A 116 14.01 -21.37 -10.67
C LEU A 116 13.66 -22.77 -10.17
N ASP A 117 12.37 -23.11 -10.07
CA ASP A 117 11.93 -24.44 -9.66
C ASP A 117 12.50 -25.54 -10.59
N ILE A 118 12.55 -25.28 -11.90
CA ILE A 118 13.16 -26.19 -12.87
C ILE A 118 14.66 -26.34 -12.63
N LEU A 119 15.37 -25.24 -12.34
CA LEU A 119 16.81 -25.27 -12.05
C LEU A 119 17.11 -26.04 -10.77
N TYR A 120 16.38 -25.80 -9.67
CA TYR A 120 16.57 -26.52 -8.41
C TYR A 120 16.28 -28.01 -8.56
N LYS A 121 15.20 -28.36 -9.26
CA LYS A 121 14.87 -29.77 -9.57
C LYS A 121 15.99 -30.42 -10.38
N ALA A 122 16.57 -29.72 -11.35
CA ALA A 122 17.69 -30.23 -12.15
C ALA A 122 19.00 -30.36 -11.36
N ALA A 123 19.25 -29.48 -10.39
CA ALA A 123 20.41 -29.50 -9.51
C ALA A 123 20.44 -30.70 -8.54
N GLY A 124 19.30 -31.39 -8.37
CA GLY A 124 19.14 -32.50 -7.44
C GLY A 124 18.93 -32.05 -5.99
N GLU A 125 18.53 -30.79 -5.77
CA GLU A 125 18.24 -30.25 -4.46
C GLU A 125 16.79 -30.56 -4.07
N ASN A 126 16.56 -31.09 -2.87
CA ASN A 126 15.20 -31.32 -2.35
C ASN A 126 14.48 -29.97 -2.17
N THR A 127 13.36 -29.78 -2.88
CA THR A 127 12.46 -28.61 -2.79
C THR A 127 12.01 -28.29 -1.36
N ASP A 128 12.05 -29.26 -0.44
CA ASP A 128 11.64 -29.09 0.96
C ASP A 128 12.71 -28.45 1.87
N MET A 129 13.99 -28.47 1.49
CA MET A 129 15.06 -27.82 2.27
C MET A 129 15.40 -26.39 1.80
N GLN A 130 14.72 -25.89 0.77
CA GLN A 130 14.90 -24.52 0.28
C GLN A 130 13.58 -23.82 -0.09
N LYS A 131 12.58 -23.90 0.81
CA LYS A 131 11.62 -22.79 1.03
C LYS A 131 12.28 -21.52 1.59
N SER A 132 13.60 -21.39 1.41
CA SER A 132 14.40 -20.18 1.55
C SER A 132 14.83 -19.66 0.17
N LEU A 133 14.03 -19.85 -0.87
CA LEU A 133 13.82 -18.70 -1.74
C LEU A 133 12.89 -17.76 -0.98
N VAL A 134 13.50 -17.03 -0.03
CA VAL A 134 13.01 -15.70 0.34
C VAL A 134 12.77 -15.05 -1.01
N PRO A 135 11.51 -14.73 -1.38
CA PRO A 135 11.28 -14.01 -2.60
C PRO A 135 12.21 -12.81 -2.52
N SER A 136 13.13 -12.68 -3.48
CA SER A 136 14.16 -11.65 -3.49
C SER A 136 13.54 -10.35 -2.95
N LYS A 137 14.20 -9.60 -2.06
CA LYS A 137 13.70 -8.32 -1.50
C LYS A 137 12.99 -7.43 -2.56
N TYR A 138 13.41 -7.57 -3.82
CA TYR A 138 12.80 -6.98 -5.01
C TYR A 138 11.43 -7.55 -5.44
N TYR A 139 11.15 -8.86 -5.31
CA TYR A 139 9.83 -9.46 -5.56
C TYR A 139 8.75 -8.91 -4.63
N LEU A 140 9.00 -8.90 -3.31
CA LEU A 140 7.99 -8.43 -2.35
C LEU A 140 7.72 -6.94 -2.58
N ARG A 141 8.78 -6.20 -2.91
CA ARG A 141 8.71 -4.81 -3.31
C ARG A 141 7.97 -4.59 -4.63
N HIS A 142 8.16 -5.44 -5.64
CA HIS A 142 7.43 -5.33 -6.91
C HIS A 142 5.94 -5.65 -6.72
N ARG A 143 5.61 -6.72 -5.99
CA ARG A 143 4.23 -7.18 -5.82
C ARG A 143 3.43 -6.33 -4.84
N TYR A 144 4.02 -5.92 -3.73
CA TYR A 144 3.31 -5.24 -2.64
C TYR A 144 3.79 -3.80 -2.40
N GLY A 145 4.93 -3.38 -2.96
CA GLY A 145 5.57 -2.13 -2.59
C GLY A 145 4.69 -0.90 -2.80
N ASN A 146 3.93 -0.82 -3.91
CA ASN A 146 3.03 0.29 -4.15
C ASN A 146 1.92 0.38 -3.09
N GLN A 147 1.28 -0.75 -2.78
CA GLN A 147 0.26 -0.80 -1.73
C GLN A 147 0.84 -0.38 -0.38
N LEU A 148 1.98 -0.94 0.01
CA LEU A 148 2.63 -0.68 1.29
C LEU A 148 3.13 0.78 1.41
N LEU A 149 3.57 1.39 0.31
CA LEU A 149 3.93 2.81 0.28
C LEU A 149 2.72 3.71 0.56
N VAL A 150 1.57 3.39 -0.03
CA VAL A 150 0.32 4.14 0.17
C VAL A 150 -0.17 3.99 1.61
N GLU A 151 -0.20 2.75 2.13
CA GLU A 151 -0.57 2.46 3.52
C GLU A 151 0.31 3.24 4.51
N ASN A 152 1.62 3.28 4.26
CA ASN A 152 2.59 3.96 5.11
C ASN A 152 2.70 5.48 4.84
N LYS A 153 1.85 6.06 3.99
CA LYS A 153 1.88 7.47 3.58
C LYS A 153 3.29 7.92 3.13
N GLY A 154 4.04 7.01 2.49
CA GLY A 154 5.38 7.25 1.97
C GLY A 154 6.50 7.35 3.01
N ASN A 155 6.26 7.07 4.30
CA ASN A 155 7.25 7.21 5.36
C ASN A 155 7.49 5.89 6.10
N CYS A 156 8.69 5.69 6.65
CA CYS A 156 9.05 4.50 7.39
C CYS A 156 8.23 4.43 8.69
N PRO A 157 7.37 3.41 8.86
CA PRO A 157 6.49 3.29 10.01
C PRO A 157 7.21 2.80 11.28
N PHE A 158 8.48 2.37 11.18
CA PHE A 158 9.22 1.85 12.32
C PHE A 158 9.32 2.91 13.43
N LYS A 159 9.04 2.50 14.67
CA LYS A 159 8.97 3.41 15.82
C LYS A 159 10.25 4.25 15.95
N GLY A 160 10.07 5.57 15.94
CA GLY A 160 11.17 6.54 16.03
C GLY A 160 11.93 6.84 14.73
N CYS A 161 11.54 6.27 13.58
CA CYS A 161 12.23 6.49 12.30
C CYS A 161 11.62 7.62 11.47
N GLY A 162 10.47 7.40 10.81
CA GLY A 162 9.80 8.41 9.98
C GLY A 162 10.54 8.84 8.71
N LYS A 163 11.63 8.17 8.32
CA LYS A 163 12.37 8.47 7.08
C LYS A 163 11.49 8.27 5.83
N PRO A 164 11.61 9.11 4.79
CA PRO A 164 10.87 8.90 3.55
C PRO A 164 11.30 7.58 2.89
N LEU A 165 10.32 6.86 2.34
CA LEU A 165 10.50 5.61 1.60
C LEU A 165 10.70 5.84 0.09
N LEU A 166 10.69 7.11 -0.33
CA LEU A 166 10.96 7.55 -1.70
C LEU A 166 12.04 8.63 -1.63
N LEU A 167 13.09 8.48 -2.42
CA LEU A 167 14.08 9.52 -2.62
C LEU A 167 13.80 10.19 -3.96
N SER A 168 13.71 11.51 -3.98
CA SER A 168 13.55 12.28 -5.21
C SER A 168 14.75 13.21 -5.39
N ASN A 169 15.20 13.33 -6.64
CA ASN A 169 15.99 14.44 -7.12
C ASN A 169 15.21 15.15 -8.24
N ASN A 170 15.75 16.22 -8.81
CA ASN A 170 15.04 17.03 -9.82
C ASN A 170 14.68 16.26 -11.12
N GLU A 171 15.18 15.05 -11.32
CA GLU A 171 15.05 14.28 -12.57
C GLU A 171 14.37 12.92 -12.37
N ALA A 172 14.44 12.33 -11.18
CA ALA A 172 13.96 11.00 -10.91
C ALA A 172 13.50 10.80 -9.45
N THR A 173 12.48 9.96 -9.29
CA THR A 173 12.05 9.42 -8.00
C THR A 173 12.43 7.95 -7.94
N GLN A 174 13.22 7.57 -6.94
CA GLN A 174 13.63 6.21 -6.68
C GLN A 174 13.02 5.70 -5.39
N ALA A 175 12.49 4.48 -5.41
CA ALA A 175 12.02 3.84 -4.21
C ALA A 175 13.19 3.46 -3.27
N TYR A 176 13.05 3.80 -2.00
CA TYR A 176 14.05 3.66 -0.95
C TYR A 176 13.45 2.93 0.26
N PHE A 177 13.12 1.67 0.07
CA PHE A 177 12.57 0.80 1.09
C PHE A 177 12.80 -0.67 0.74
N ASP A 178 12.73 -1.50 1.78
CA ASP A 178 12.64 -2.95 1.68
C ASP A 178 11.30 -3.41 2.27
N VAL A 179 10.76 -4.51 1.74
CA VAL A 179 9.56 -5.14 2.27
C VAL A 179 9.97 -6.31 3.14
N ILE A 180 9.50 -6.31 4.38
CA ILE A 180 9.76 -7.38 5.35
C ILE A 180 8.46 -8.10 5.72
N MET A 181 8.57 -9.37 6.11
CA MET A 181 7.49 -10.09 6.80
C MET A 181 7.59 -9.80 8.29
N ILE A 182 6.50 -9.35 8.89
CA ILE A 182 6.42 -9.03 10.33
C ILE A 182 6.56 -10.32 11.15
N ASP A 183 5.76 -11.34 10.81
CA ASP A 183 5.88 -12.70 11.31
C ASP A 183 6.27 -13.67 10.19
N SER A 184 7.47 -14.23 10.27
CA SER A 184 7.95 -15.25 9.33
C SER A 184 7.05 -16.49 9.24
N LYS A 185 6.27 -16.81 10.29
CA LYS A 185 5.39 -17.99 10.35
C LYS A 185 4.03 -17.76 9.69
N SER A 186 3.59 -16.50 9.56
CA SER A 186 2.28 -16.16 8.98
C SER A 186 2.28 -16.15 7.44
N GLY A 187 3.46 -16.15 6.81
CA GLY A 187 3.61 -16.23 5.35
C GLY A 187 3.36 -14.92 4.60
N GLU A 188 3.26 -15.01 3.28
CA GLU A 188 3.19 -13.87 2.35
C GLU A 188 1.74 -13.41 2.12
N HIS A 189 1.30 -12.38 2.85
CA HIS A 189 0.03 -11.68 2.61
C HIS A 189 0.13 -10.21 3.07
N SER A 190 -0.74 -9.33 2.55
CA SER A 190 -0.66 -7.88 2.72
C SER A 190 -0.65 -7.41 4.17
N GLU A 191 -1.36 -8.11 5.05
CA GLU A 191 -1.50 -7.78 6.47
C GLU A 191 -0.23 -8.11 7.26
N ASN A 192 0.60 -9.03 6.78
CA ASN A 192 1.85 -9.45 7.41
C ASN A 192 3.12 -8.85 6.75
N LEU A 193 2.96 -8.06 5.70
CA LEU A 193 4.07 -7.43 4.98
C LEU A 193 4.13 -5.94 5.29
N ILE A 194 5.31 -5.38 5.52
CA ILE A 194 5.47 -3.93 5.77
C ILE A 194 6.70 -3.37 5.06
N ALA A 195 6.56 -2.16 4.52
CA ALA A 195 7.66 -1.43 3.88
C ALA A 195 8.41 -0.57 4.91
N LEU A 196 9.70 -0.84 5.10
CA LEU A 196 10.60 -0.10 5.98
C LEU A 196 11.76 0.50 5.20
N CYS A 197 12.37 1.57 5.69
CA CYS A 197 13.64 2.03 5.11
C CYS A 197 14.72 0.94 5.28
N PRO A 198 15.75 0.88 4.41
CA PRO A 198 16.72 -0.21 4.43
C PRO A 198 17.41 -0.42 5.79
N GLU A 199 17.66 0.66 6.53
CA GLU A 199 18.24 0.61 7.87
C GLU A 199 17.33 -0.09 8.90
N CYS A 200 16.04 0.27 8.91
CA CYS A 200 15.06 -0.34 9.82
C CYS A 200 14.76 -1.78 9.43
N ALA A 201 14.68 -2.08 8.13
CA ALA A 201 14.53 -3.44 7.63
C ALA A 201 15.70 -4.33 8.07
N ALA A 202 16.93 -3.86 7.87
CA ALA A 202 18.13 -4.59 8.30
C ALA A 202 18.16 -4.82 9.82
N LYS A 203 17.83 -3.78 10.61
CA LYS A 203 17.74 -3.90 12.07
C LYS A 203 16.69 -4.96 12.49
N TYR A 204 15.51 -4.92 11.88
CA TYR A 204 14.42 -5.84 12.20
C TYR A 204 14.79 -7.29 11.86
N LEU A 205 15.33 -7.53 10.67
CA LEU A 205 15.72 -8.87 10.22
C LEU A 205 16.86 -9.46 11.07
N LEU A 206 17.78 -8.62 11.55
CA LEU A 206 18.92 -9.07 12.36
C LEU A 206 18.51 -9.44 13.79
N SER A 207 17.66 -8.63 14.41
CA SER A 207 17.47 -8.71 15.87
C SER A 207 16.17 -8.04 16.36
N HIS A 208 15.04 -8.20 15.66
CA HIS A 208 13.76 -7.75 16.22
C HIS A 208 13.43 -8.49 17.52
N THR A 209 12.76 -7.79 18.42
CA THR A 209 12.18 -8.34 19.65
C THR A 209 10.72 -8.73 19.42
N GLU A 210 10.13 -9.48 20.35
CA GLU A 210 8.69 -9.74 20.35
C GLU A 210 7.87 -8.44 20.45
N GLU A 211 8.38 -7.44 21.18
CA GLU A 211 7.76 -6.12 21.28
C GLU A 211 7.76 -5.40 19.93
N ASP A 212 8.88 -5.37 19.20
CA ASP A 212 8.95 -4.79 17.85
C ASP A 212 7.94 -5.46 16.89
N GLN A 213 7.78 -6.78 17.00
CA GLN A 213 6.84 -7.53 16.17
C GLN A 213 5.39 -7.15 16.49
N ILE A 214 5.01 -7.13 17.77
CA ILE A 214 3.66 -6.74 18.22
C ILE A 214 3.35 -5.31 17.77
N GLU A 215 4.28 -4.37 17.94
CA GLU A 215 4.09 -2.98 17.52
C GLU A 215 3.80 -2.84 16.02
N LEU A 216 4.53 -3.59 15.17
CA LEU A 216 4.29 -3.56 13.73
C LEU A 216 2.97 -4.24 13.34
N GLN A 217 2.54 -5.29 14.06
CA GLN A 217 1.24 -5.94 13.86
C GLN A 217 0.09 -5.00 14.24
N ASP A 218 0.15 -4.38 15.42
CA ASP A 218 -0.86 -3.42 15.90
C ASP A 218 -0.97 -2.23 14.94
N LEU A 219 0.17 -1.73 14.45
CA LEU A 219 0.19 -0.68 13.45
C LEU A 219 -0.52 -1.10 12.16
N LYS A 220 -0.27 -2.33 11.70
CA LYS A 220 -0.91 -2.86 10.49
C LYS A 220 -2.42 -2.98 10.62
N ILE A 221 -2.90 -3.43 11.78
CA ILE A 221 -4.32 -3.48 12.10
C ILE A 221 -4.92 -2.06 12.03
N SER A 222 -4.29 -1.11 12.70
CA SER A 222 -4.74 0.29 12.71
C SER A 222 -4.79 0.91 11.31
N MET A 223 -3.76 0.66 10.47
CA MET A 223 -3.74 1.12 9.08
C MET A 223 -4.88 0.51 8.24
N TYR A 224 -5.18 -0.77 8.44
CA TYR A 224 -6.25 -1.45 7.72
C TYR A 224 -7.64 -0.94 8.14
N GLU A 225 -7.88 -0.80 9.45
CA GLU A 225 -9.13 -0.26 9.99
C GLU A 225 -9.37 1.17 9.48
N HIS A 226 -8.32 1.99 9.46
CA HIS A 226 -8.35 3.34 8.92
C HIS A 226 -8.71 3.36 7.43
N LEU A 227 -8.11 2.49 6.62
CA LEU A 227 -8.44 2.37 5.20
C LEU A 227 -9.90 1.94 4.97
N LEU A 228 -10.41 0.98 5.76
CA LEU A 228 -11.80 0.54 5.66
C LEU A 228 -12.78 1.65 6.04
N ALA A 229 -12.47 2.40 7.11
CA ALA A 229 -13.26 3.55 7.52
C ALA A 229 -13.32 4.59 6.39
N GLN A 230 -12.18 4.97 5.82
CA GLN A 230 -12.16 5.90 4.69
C GLN A 230 -12.97 5.40 3.49
N LYS A 231 -12.77 4.15 3.07
CA LYS A 231 -13.51 3.56 1.95
C LYS A 231 -15.02 3.65 2.14
N SER A 232 -15.51 3.35 3.35
CA SER A 232 -16.94 3.39 3.66
C SER A 232 -17.57 4.78 3.57
N LEU A 233 -16.76 5.84 3.74
CA LEU A 233 -17.22 7.22 3.69
C LEU A 233 -17.18 7.82 2.28
N THR A 234 -16.46 7.20 1.33
CA THR A 234 -16.24 7.73 -0.03
C THR A 234 -17.54 8.01 -0.81
N ASP A 235 -18.56 7.20 -0.59
CA ASP A 235 -19.84 7.31 -1.34
C ASP A 235 -20.78 8.38 -0.76
N ILE A 236 -20.47 8.91 0.42
CA ILE A 236 -21.28 9.93 1.08
C ILE A 236 -20.94 11.29 0.49
N LYS A 237 -21.81 11.76 -0.41
CA LYS A 237 -21.75 13.13 -0.94
C LYS A 237 -22.02 14.13 0.17
N VAL A 238 -21.25 15.22 0.20
CA VAL A 238 -21.49 16.38 1.05
C VAL A 238 -21.94 17.53 0.20
N GLU A 239 -22.79 18.38 0.75
CA GLU A 239 -23.24 19.59 0.11
C GLU A 239 -22.08 20.55 -0.21
N GLU A 240 -21.93 20.93 -1.48
CA GLU A 240 -20.73 21.63 -2.00
C GLU A 240 -20.47 22.98 -1.33
N ALA A 241 -21.52 23.68 -0.86
CA ALA A 241 -21.39 24.99 -0.23
C ALA A 241 -20.67 24.93 1.14
N ILE A 242 -20.45 23.74 1.72
CA ILE A 242 -19.54 23.61 2.87
C ILE A 242 -18.12 24.10 2.52
N SER A 243 -17.72 23.98 1.25
CA SER A 243 -16.44 24.47 0.74
C SER A 243 -16.35 25.99 0.81
N GLU A 244 -17.48 26.71 0.64
CA GLU A 244 -17.55 28.16 0.82
C GLU A 244 -17.32 28.54 2.28
N VAL A 245 -17.91 27.80 3.23
CA VAL A 245 -17.71 28.04 4.68
C VAL A 245 -16.26 27.78 5.08
N LEU A 246 -15.67 26.70 4.59
CA LEU A 246 -14.27 26.37 4.86
C LEU A 246 -13.30 27.38 4.24
N GLU A 247 -13.62 27.92 3.05
CA GLU A 247 -12.82 28.98 2.43
C GLU A 247 -12.91 30.28 3.22
N VAL A 248 -14.11 30.69 3.60
CA VAL A 248 -14.34 31.89 4.43
C VAL A 248 -13.62 31.77 5.77
N LEU A 249 -13.64 30.58 6.39
CA LEU A 249 -12.88 30.31 7.61
C LEU A 249 -11.36 30.42 7.40
N TYR A 250 -10.85 30.03 6.23
CA TYR A 250 -9.42 30.11 5.93
C TYR A 250 -8.93 31.56 5.75
N VAL A 251 -9.71 32.41 5.09
CA VAL A 251 -9.30 33.79 4.77
C VAL A 251 -9.61 34.81 5.87
N THR A 252 -10.48 34.48 6.82
CA THR A 252 -10.89 35.39 7.89
C THR A 252 -9.80 35.50 8.95
N ASP A 253 -9.42 36.73 9.33
CA ASP A 253 -8.48 36.95 10.44
C ASP A 253 -9.11 36.43 11.76
N PRO A 254 -8.42 35.57 12.53
CA PRO A 254 -8.89 35.11 13.83
C PRO A 254 -9.31 36.23 14.81
N ASN A 255 -8.79 37.45 14.66
CA ASN A 255 -9.16 38.62 15.46
C ASN A 255 -10.51 39.23 15.06
N GLU A 256 -10.96 39.02 13.83
CA GLU A 256 -12.27 39.45 13.33
C GLU A 256 -13.38 38.48 13.75
N ILE A 257 -13.02 37.26 14.11
CA ILE A 257 -13.93 36.25 14.64
C ILE A 257 -14.36 36.68 16.04
N THR A 258 -15.60 37.13 16.15
CA THR A 258 -16.14 37.66 17.41
C THR A 258 -16.11 36.57 18.48
N LYS A 259 -15.28 36.76 19.51
CA LYS A 259 -15.28 35.93 20.72
C LYS A 259 -16.53 36.20 21.53
N LEU A 260 -17.65 35.60 21.14
CA LEU A 260 -18.81 35.49 22.02
C LEU A 260 -18.47 34.47 23.11
N ASN A 261 -18.87 34.76 24.35
CA ASN A 261 -18.78 33.80 25.46
C ASN A 261 -19.73 32.62 25.19
N TYR A 262 -19.30 31.71 24.32
CA TYR A 262 -20.03 30.50 23.96
C TYR A 262 -19.51 29.33 24.80
N GLU A 263 -20.40 28.70 25.55
CA GLU A 263 -20.08 27.52 26.35
C GLU A 263 -20.38 26.21 25.58
N PRO A 264 -19.38 25.37 25.32
CA PRO A 264 -19.54 24.11 24.59
C PRO A 264 -20.03 23.00 25.54
N GLN A 265 -21.22 23.17 26.13
CA GLN A 265 -21.76 22.23 27.12
C GLN A 265 -21.93 20.82 26.52
N SER A 266 -22.42 20.72 25.29
CA SER A 266 -22.67 19.43 24.64
C SER A 266 -21.39 18.63 24.34
N VAL A 267 -20.28 19.31 24.01
CA VAL A 267 -18.97 18.66 23.78
C VAL A 267 -18.49 17.92 25.03
N ARG A 268 -18.66 18.55 26.21
CA ARG A 268 -18.20 17.99 27.51
C ARG A 268 -18.95 16.72 27.91
N ASP A 269 -20.18 16.57 27.44
CA ASP A 269 -21.03 15.42 27.77
C ASP A 269 -20.83 14.25 26.80
N LYS A 270 -20.32 14.51 25.58
CA LYS A 270 -20.21 13.51 24.51
C LYS A 270 -18.83 12.87 24.37
N ILE A 271 -17.77 13.63 24.64
CA ILE A 271 -16.40 13.11 24.55
C ILE A 271 -16.03 12.49 25.89
N TYR A 272 -15.48 11.28 25.86
CA TYR A 272 -15.09 10.58 27.07
C TYR A 272 -14.03 11.37 27.86
N LYS A 273 -14.17 11.39 29.19
CA LYS A 273 -13.31 12.20 30.07
C LYS A 273 -11.83 11.80 30.01
N ASN A 274 -11.53 10.55 29.69
CA ASN A 274 -10.17 10.05 29.49
C ASN A 274 -9.58 10.46 28.13
N ASN A 275 -10.39 10.92 27.19
CA ASN A 275 -9.93 11.46 25.91
C ASN A 275 -9.67 12.97 26.01
N TYR A 276 -8.65 13.32 26.78
CA TYR A 276 -8.34 14.71 27.13
C TYR A 276 -7.98 15.59 25.93
N LEU A 277 -7.28 15.04 24.94
CA LEU A 277 -6.84 15.78 23.75
C LEU A 277 -8.03 16.10 22.84
N LEU A 278 -8.84 15.10 22.49
CA LEU A 278 -10.03 15.30 21.67
C LEU A 278 -11.00 16.29 22.34
N LEU A 279 -11.19 16.16 23.65
CA LEU A 279 -12.03 17.06 24.44
C LEU A 279 -11.50 18.50 24.38
N ARG A 280 -10.20 18.69 24.62
CA ARG A 280 -9.56 20.01 24.61
C ARG A 280 -9.67 20.68 23.23
N THR A 281 -9.39 19.95 22.16
CA THR A 281 -9.48 20.46 20.79
C THR A 281 -10.90 20.87 20.45
N ASN A 282 -11.89 20.02 20.72
CA ASN A 282 -13.29 20.33 20.43
C ASN A 282 -13.82 21.50 21.27
N ILE A 283 -13.47 21.60 22.56
CA ILE A 283 -13.83 22.75 23.39
C ILE A 283 -13.25 24.04 22.80
N PHE A 284 -11.97 24.04 22.46
CA PHE A 284 -11.31 25.21 21.86
C PHE A 284 -11.98 25.62 20.55
N ASN A 285 -12.15 24.68 19.62
CA ASN A 285 -12.74 24.94 18.31
C ASN A 285 -14.16 25.50 18.43
N VAL A 286 -14.99 24.90 19.28
CA VAL A 286 -16.38 25.35 19.45
C VAL A 286 -16.43 26.71 20.14
N THR A 287 -15.66 26.94 21.20
CA THR A 287 -15.65 28.24 21.89
C THR A 287 -15.18 29.37 20.98
N GLN A 288 -14.18 29.13 20.11
CA GLN A 288 -13.66 30.18 19.23
C GLN A 288 -14.51 30.40 17.97
N TYR A 289 -14.96 29.33 17.30
CA TYR A 289 -15.46 29.44 15.93
C TYR A 289 -16.96 29.18 15.77
N TYR A 290 -17.65 28.64 16.78
CA TYR A 290 -19.07 28.27 16.64
C TYR A 290 -19.97 29.41 16.16
N PRO A 291 -19.93 30.63 16.75
CA PRO A 291 -20.84 31.70 16.34
C PRO A 291 -20.60 32.15 14.90
N PHE A 292 -19.34 32.16 14.48
CA PHE A 292 -18.94 32.50 13.12
C PHE A 292 -19.46 31.45 12.12
N ILE A 293 -19.19 30.17 12.35
CA ILE A 293 -19.67 29.08 11.48
C ILE A 293 -21.19 29.06 11.41
N GLU A 294 -21.88 29.26 12.55
CA GLU A 294 -23.34 29.31 12.58
C GLU A 294 -23.88 30.47 11.73
N THR A 295 -23.20 31.62 11.75
CA THR A 295 -23.56 32.79 10.93
C THR A 295 -23.38 32.51 9.44
N GLN A 296 -22.26 31.88 9.06
CA GLN A 296 -22.00 31.53 7.65
C GLN A 296 -23.05 30.54 7.13
N PHE A 297 -23.32 29.46 7.87
CA PHE A 297 -24.34 28.48 7.49
C PHE A 297 -25.74 29.10 7.38
N LYS A 298 -26.10 30.02 8.30
CA LYS A 298 -27.37 30.76 8.22
C LYS A 298 -27.42 31.67 6.99
N SER A 299 -26.33 32.34 6.62
CA SER A 299 -26.28 33.20 5.42
C SER A 299 -26.48 32.39 4.15
N LEU A 300 -25.69 31.32 3.97
CA LEU A 300 -25.78 30.46 2.79
C LEU A 300 -27.14 29.78 2.64
N SER A 301 -27.77 29.41 3.75
CA SER A 301 -29.12 28.87 3.76
C SER A 301 -30.17 29.91 3.33
N ARG A 302 -30.03 31.18 3.76
CA ARG A 302 -30.92 32.28 3.33
C ARG A 302 -30.75 32.61 1.86
N GLU A 303 -29.52 32.54 1.35
CA GLU A 303 -29.18 32.73 -0.06
C GLU A 303 -29.58 31.53 -0.94
N LYS A 304 -30.12 30.46 -0.36
CA LYS A 304 -30.46 29.19 -1.04
C LYS A 304 -29.28 28.53 -1.76
N LYS A 305 -28.05 28.89 -1.39
CA LYS A 305 -26.84 28.22 -1.85
C LYS A 305 -26.60 26.89 -1.14
N MET A 306 -27.20 26.75 0.04
CA MET A 306 -26.94 25.64 0.95
C MET A 306 -28.23 25.12 1.60
N ASN A 307 -28.34 23.81 1.82
CA ASN A 307 -29.39 23.20 2.61
C ASN A 307 -28.79 22.58 3.88
N TYR A 308 -28.81 23.37 4.95
CA TYR A 308 -28.26 22.97 6.25
C TYR A 308 -28.78 21.62 6.75
N ASN A 309 -30.06 21.28 6.54
CA ASN A 309 -30.60 20.01 7.02
C ASN A 309 -30.04 18.81 6.24
N VAL A 310 -29.83 18.98 4.93
CA VAL A 310 -29.18 17.96 4.10
C VAL A 310 -27.73 17.79 4.53
N LEU A 311 -27.00 18.88 4.72
CA LEU A 311 -25.63 18.85 5.23
C LEU A 311 -25.54 18.15 6.59
N SER A 312 -26.40 18.53 7.55
CA SER A 312 -26.49 17.89 8.88
C SER A 312 -26.69 16.38 8.76
N SER A 313 -27.63 15.96 7.88
CA SER A 313 -27.94 14.55 7.65
C SER A 313 -26.78 13.79 7.01
N GLN A 314 -26.01 14.42 6.11
CA GLN A 314 -24.82 13.84 5.49
C GLN A 314 -23.69 13.65 6.51
N ILE A 315 -23.44 14.66 7.36
CA ILE A 315 -22.46 14.53 8.46
C ILE A 315 -22.88 13.43 9.44
N ARG A 316 -24.18 13.38 9.80
CA ARG A 316 -24.72 12.34 10.69
C ARG A 316 -24.56 10.95 10.08
N LEU A 317 -24.87 10.80 8.79
CA LEU A 317 -24.69 9.54 8.06
C LEU A 317 -23.22 9.12 8.09
N ALA A 318 -22.29 10.04 7.81
CA ALA A 318 -20.86 9.76 7.89
C ALA A 318 -20.43 9.32 9.30
N TYR A 319 -20.93 9.96 10.35
CA TYR A 319 -20.67 9.55 11.73
C TYR A 319 -21.17 8.12 12.01
N VAL A 320 -22.41 7.81 11.65
CA VAL A 320 -22.98 6.47 11.86
C VAL A 320 -22.20 5.41 11.07
N THR A 321 -21.83 5.71 9.82
CA THR A 321 -21.00 4.81 8.99
C THR A 321 -19.62 4.58 9.60
N ALA A 322 -18.98 5.60 10.19
CA ALA A 322 -17.71 5.43 10.89
C ALA A 322 -17.86 4.62 12.19
N LEU A 323 -18.96 4.81 12.93
CA LEU A 323 -19.28 4.09 14.17
C LEU A 323 -19.48 2.58 13.93
N GLU A 324 -19.91 2.17 12.74
CA GLU A 324 -19.97 0.75 12.35
C GLU A 324 -18.59 0.08 12.26
N LYS A 325 -17.51 0.86 12.14
CA LYS A 325 -16.14 0.35 11.94
C LYS A 325 -15.32 0.33 13.22
N THR A 326 -15.48 1.34 14.06
CA THR A 326 -14.72 1.48 15.31
C THR A 326 -15.57 2.16 16.38
N SER A 327 -15.28 1.83 17.64
CA SER A 327 -15.88 2.47 18.82
C SER A 327 -14.94 3.52 19.46
N VAL A 328 -13.72 3.69 18.91
CA VAL A 328 -12.72 4.62 19.43
C VAL A 328 -13.01 6.03 18.92
N GLN A 329 -13.30 6.96 19.83
CA GLN A 329 -13.74 8.32 19.46
C GLN A 329 -12.72 9.09 18.62
N ASP A 330 -11.41 8.93 18.87
CA ASP A 330 -10.38 9.59 18.06
C ASP A 330 -10.37 9.10 16.61
N GLU A 331 -10.52 7.80 16.41
CA GLU A 331 -10.54 7.19 15.07
C GLU A 331 -11.77 7.63 14.29
N ILE A 332 -12.95 7.67 14.94
CA ILE A 332 -14.18 8.19 14.35
C ILE A 332 -13.99 9.65 13.95
N TYR A 333 -13.52 10.50 14.88
CA TYR A 333 -13.34 11.93 14.62
C TYR A 333 -12.35 12.17 13.48
N ASN A 334 -11.21 11.50 13.49
CA ASN A 334 -10.19 11.62 12.45
C ASN A 334 -10.70 11.14 11.09
N SER A 335 -11.49 10.06 11.05
CA SER A 335 -12.11 9.56 9.82
C SER A 335 -13.06 10.59 9.21
N LEU A 336 -13.87 11.27 10.04
CA LEU A 336 -14.77 12.34 9.57
C LEU A 336 -14.00 13.57 9.06
N VAL A 337 -12.93 13.94 9.74
CA VAL A 337 -12.06 15.06 9.31
C VAL A 337 -11.43 14.74 7.96
N GLU A 338 -10.84 13.56 7.79
CA GLU A 338 -10.18 13.17 6.54
C GLU A 338 -11.16 12.98 5.38
N TRP A 339 -12.35 12.45 5.67
CA TRP A 339 -13.45 12.40 4.70
C TRP A 339 -13.83 13.81 4.22
N LEU A 340 -14.04 14.76 5.14
CA LEU A 340 -14.38 16.13 4.77
C LEU A 340 -13.24 16.81 4.00
N MET A 341 -11.99 16.56 4.37
CA MET A 341 -10.82 17.02 3.62
C MET A 341 -10.79 16.45 2.20
N GLY A 342 -11.07 15.16 2.04
CA GLY A 342 -11.07 14.48 0.74
C GLY A 342 -12.10 15.06 -0.23
N ILE A 343 -13.28 15.45 0.29
CA ILE A 343 -14.36 16.02 -0.54
C ILE A 343 -14.11 17.50 -0.85
N THR A 344 -13.61 18.28 0.12
CA THR A 344 -13.53 19.74 0.00
C THR A 344 -12.17 20.25 -0.45
N ASN A 345 -11.14 19.40 -0.37
CA ASN A 345 -9.73 19.73 -0.58
C ASN A 345 -9.26 20.93 0.28
N LYS A 346 -9.77 21.01 1.53
CA LYS A 346 -9.43 22.07 2.49
C LYS A 346 -8.49 21.57 3.57
N SER A 347 -7.87 22.51 4.30
CA SER A 347 -6.90 22.19 5.35
C SER A 347 -7.54 21.38 6.48
N ARG A 348 -6.75 20.49 7.08
CA ARG A 348 -7.18 19.66 8.22
C ARG A 348 -7.79 20.50 9.34
N VAL A 349 -7.13 21.61 9.69
CA VAL A 349 -7.56 22.51 10.77
C VAL A 349 -8.96 23.06 10.51
N ALA A 350 -9.25 23.49 9.27
CA ALA A 350 -10.57 24.00 8.92
C ALA A 350 -11.65 22.92 9.04
N CYS A 351 -11.35 21.70 8.56
CA CYS A 351 -12.24 20.56 8.68
C CYS A 351 -12.48 20.15 10.14
N GLU A 352 -11.43 20.11 10.98
CA GLU A 352 -11.54 19.85 12.43
C GLU A 352 -12.50 20.83 13.11
N ILE A 353 -12.39 22.13 12.79
CA ILE A 353 -13.28 23.14 13.36
C ILE A 353 -14.75 22.88 12.95
N VAL A 354 -15.00 22.55 11.68
CA VAL A 354 -16.36 22.25 11.20
C VAL A 354 -16.90 20.95 11.81
N ILE A 355 -16.11 19.89 11.89
CA ILE A 355 -16.55 18.65 12.57
C ILE A 355 -16.82 18.92 14.06
N SER A 356 -16.00 19.73 14.73
CA SER A 356 -16.27 20.16 16.12
C SER A 356 -17.58 20.95 16.27
N PHE A 357 -17.95 21.77 15.28
CA PHE A 357 -19.26 22.41 15.24
C PHE A 357 -20.39 21.37 15.21
N PHE A 358 -20.25 20.32 14.41
CA PHE A 358 -21.25 19.24 14.33
C PHE A 358 -21.27 18.31 15.56
N VAL A 359 -20.14 18.16 16.27
CA VAL A 359 -20.11 17.55 17.61
C VAL A 359 -21.00 18.36 18.56
N GLN A 360 -20.85 19.69 18.59
CA GLN A 360 -21.71 20.55 19.42
C GLN A 360 -23.18 20.49 19.00
N LYS A 361 -23.49 20.37 17.70
CA LYS A 361 -24.86 20.25 17.17
C LYS A 361 -25.52 18.87 17.35
N CYS A 362 -24.83 17.89 17.95
CA CYS A 362 -25.32 16.51 18.15
C CYS A 362 -25.41 15.65 16.90
N GLU A 363 -24.77 16.06 15.80
CA GLU A 363 -24.68 15.21 14.61
C GLU A 363 -23.51 14.24 14.68
N VAL A 364 -22.50 14.54 15.50
CA VAL A 364 -21.35 13.67 15.77
C VAL A 364 -21.26 13.41 17.28
N PHE A 365 -21.10 12.13 17.62
CA PHE A 365 -21.21 11.59 18.99
C PHE A 365 -22.58 11.78 19.63
N ASP A 366 -23.16 10.67 20.07
CA ASP A 366 -24.39 10.68 20.83
C ASP A 366 -24.11 11.03 22.30
N ALA A 367 -24.93 11.90 22.88
CA ALA A 367 -24.87 12.09 24.33
C ALA A 367 -25.19 10.75 25.00
N PRO A 368 -24.46 10.34 26.05
CA PRO A 368 -24.77 9.11 26.76
C PRO A 368 -26.23 9.18 27.18
N SER A 369 -27.04 8.22 26.72
CA SER A 369 -28.42 8.08 27.16
C SER A 369 -28.37 8.09 28.69
N LYS A 370 -29.13 8.99 29.31
CA LYS A 370 -29.34 8.94 30.76
C LYS A 370 -29.86 7.54 31.05
N GLN A 371 -28.99 6.65 31.53
CA GLN A 371 -29.42 5.40 32.12
C GLN A 371 -30.27 5.83 33.30
N THR A 372 -31.60 5.75 33.13
CA THR A 372 -32.55 5.74 34.22
C THR A 372 -32.10 4.61 35.14
N VAL A 373 -31.59 5.01 36.31
CA VAL A 373 -31.24 4.17 37.45
C VAL A 373 -32.41 3.28 37.84
#